data_AF-A0A968YVV1-F1
#
_entry.id   AF-A0A968YVV1-F1
#
_cell.length_a   1.000
_cell.length_b   1.000
_cell.length_c   1.000
_cell.angle_alpha   90.00
_cell.angle_beta   90.00
_cell.angle_gamma   90.00
#
_symmetry.space_group_name_H-M   'P 1'
#
loop_
_entity.id
_entity.type
_entity.pdbx_description
1 polymer ?
#
loop_
_entity_poly.entity_id
_entity_poly.type
_entity_poly.pdbx_seq_one_letter_code
_entity_poly.pdbx_strand_id
1 'polypeptide(L)'
;MFWKRLTSQVNEQTVKRIWSAQKVSLAGMLTVPFILQVGAVVGLVGYLSYLNGQRSVENLTNQLMNSVSSRVEQKLISYLETPRLANQMVSDAVQRGDLTLNLERSDANREQYLWQQMQLFPTLAWMSLGSEAGDSAGVWRPGEGRDLQISLSNPSTRRYGTYYAMNGQGVRTTQLKVEKPAFDPRTRPWYITARKAKTTIWTPIYAGFTPGTIFIAASQPFTKDLVS
;
A
#
# COMPACT_ATOMS: atom_id res chain seq x y z
N MET A 1 25.50 -16.43 -77.83
CA MET A 1 26.44 -17.55 -77.88
C MET A 1 27.38 -17.50 -76.67
N PHE A 2 26.92 -17.68 -75.41
CA PHE A 2 27.86 -17.77 -74.25
C PHE A 2 27.28 -18.36 -72.93
N TRP A 3 26.10 -18.97 -72.91
CA TRP A 3 25.47 -19.48 -71.67
C TRP A 3 25.24 -21.00 -71.62
N LYS A 4 25.88 -21.78 -72.50
CA LYS A 4 25.63 -23.23 -72.65
C LYS A 4 26.78 -24.13 -72.19
N ARG A 5 27.63 -23.68 -71.25
CA ARG A 5 28.89 -24.39 -70.91
C ARG A 5 29.20 -24.61 -69.43
N LEU A 6 28.23 -24.50 -68.52
CA LEU A 6 28.47 -24.70 -67.08
C LEU A 6 27.65 -25.81 -66.40
N THR A 7 26.90 -26.63 -67.15
CA THR A 7 26.08 -27.72 -66.60
C THR A 7 26.31 -29.05 -67.31
N SER A 8 27.56 -29.53 -67.40
CA SER A 8 27.80 -30.91 -67.89
C SER A 8 28.99 -31.62 -67.22
N GLN A 9 29.18 -31.41 -65.91
CA GLN A 9 30.19 -32.12 -65.12
C GLN A 9 29.62 -32.56 -63.76
N VAL A 10 28.36 -32.99 -63.70
CA VAL A 10 27.91 -33.88 -62.61
C VAL A 10 28.01 -35.28 -63.16
N ASN A 11 29.16 -35.88 -62.90
CA ASN A 11 29.60 -37.17 -63.39
C ASN A 11 28.64 -38.28 -62.94
N GLU A 12 28.02 -39.01 -63.88
CA GLU A 12 27.12 -40.15 -63.60
C GLU A 12 27.80 -41.23 -62.74
N GLN A 13 29.14 -41.27 -62.72
CA GLN A 13 29.89 -42.17 -61.88
C GLN A 13 29.79 -41.84 -60.38
N THR A 14 29.61 -40.57 -60.01
CA THR A 14 29.44 -40.17 -58.60
C THR A 14 28.06 -40.58 -58.09
N VAL A 15 27.04 -40.53 -58.96
CA VAL A 15 25.71 -41.04 -58.65
C VAL A 15 25.75 -42.56 -58.54
N LYS A 16 26.31 -43.28 -59.52
CA LYS A 16 26.39 -44.76 -59.50
C LYS A 16 27.16 -45.35 -58.31
N ARG A 17 28.17 -44.63 -57.80
CA ARG A 17 29.00 -45.09 -56.67
C ARG A 17 28.33 -44.91 -55.29
N ILE A 18 27.28 -44.07 -55.21
CA ILE A 18 26.43 -43.97 -54.01
C ILE A 18 25.44 -45.15 -53.93
N TRP A 19 25.14 -45.80 -55.06
CA TRP A 19 24.16 -46.91 -55.13
C TRP A 19 24.77 -48.33 -55.08
N SER A 20 26.09 -48.49 -55.00
CA SER A 20 26.74 -49.80 -55.19
C SER A 20 27.49 -50.37 -53.98
N ALA A 21 27.05 -50.10 -52.75
CA ALA A 21 27.51 -50.84 -51.58
C ALA A 21 26.57 -50.68 -50.37
N GLN A 22 25.45 -51.39 -50.38
CA GLN A 22 24.89 -52.15 -49.24
C GLN A 22 23.47 -52.59 -49.61
N LYS A 23 23.08 -53.81 -49.23
CA LYS A 23 21.70 -54.26 -49.28
C LYS A 23 20.88 -53.38 -48.31
N VAL A 24 20.39 -52.23 -48.78
CA VAL A 24 19.43 -51.42 -48.02
C VAL A 24 18.12 -52.19 -48.08
N SER A 25 17.62 -52.66 -46.92
CA SER A 25 16.34 -53.35 -46.87
C SER A 25 15.25 -52.41 -47.39
N LEU A 26 14.24 -52.94 -48.09
CA LEU A 26 13.10 -52.16 -48.60
C LEU A 26 12.44 -51.32 -47.49
N ALA A 27 12.51 -51.82 -46.24
CA ALA A 27 12.07 -51.12 -45.05
C ALA A 27 12.86 -49.82 -44.79
N GLY A 28 14.18 -49.78 -45.02
CA GLY A 28 15.00 -48.59 -44.79
C GLY A 28 14.66 -47.41 -45.72
N MET A 29 14.31 -47.68 -46.97
CA MET A 29 13.98 -46.64 -47.97
C MET A 29 12.66 -45.92 -47.67
N LEU A 30 11.71 -46.60 -46.99
CA LEU A 30 10.42 -46.05 -46.61
C LEU A 30 10.40 -45.51 -45.17
N THR A 31 11.12 -46.14 -44.26
CA THR A 31 11.08 -45.82 -42.82
C THR A 31 11.89 -44.57 -42.48
N VAL A 32 13.04 -44.37 -43.13
CA VAL A 32 13.92 -43.20 -42.87
C VAL A 32 13.23 -41.85 -43.17
N PRO A 33 12.64 -41.59 -44.35
CA PRO A 33 11.99 -40.30 -44.61
C PRO A 33 10.78 -40.04 -43.71
N PHE A 34 10.08 -41.09 -43.29
CA PHE A 34 8.95 -41.00 -42.37
C PHE A 34 9.38 -40.59 -40.96
N ILE A 35 10.43 -41.21 -40.42
CA ILE A 35 11.04 -40.82 -39.14
C ILE A 35 11.56 -39.38 -39.20
N LEU A 36 12.15 -38.98 -40.33
CA LEU A 36 12.68 -37.64 -40.52
C LEU A 36 11.56 -36.59 -40.52
N GLN A 37 10.43 -36.87 -41.18
CA GLN A 37 9.24 -36.01 -41.14
C GLN A 37 8.64 -35.92 -39.73
N VAL A 38 8.48 -37.04 -39.03
CA VAL A 38 7.95 -37.05 -37.65
C VAL A 38 8.88 -36.26 -36.72
N GLY A 39 10.19 -36.49 -36.81
CA GLY A 39 11.19 -35.75 -36.04
C GLY A 39 11.18 -34.25 -36.33
N ALA A 40 11.00 -33.86 -37.59
CA ALA A 40 10.88 -32.45 -37.98
C ALA A 40 9.63 -31.80 -37.37
N VAL A 41 8.47 -32.45 -37.45
CA VAL A 41 7.22 -31.94 -36.87
C VAL A 41 7.32 -31.86 -35.34
N VAL A 42 7.80 -32.91 -34.68
CA VAL A 42 7.97 -32.94 -33.22
C VAL A 42 8.98 -31.87 -32.76
N GLY A 43 10.08 -31.70 -33.48
CA GLY A 43 11.06 -30.65 -33.21
C GLY A 43 10.47 -29.25 -33.37
N LEU A 44 9.68 -29.02 -34.43
CA LEU A 44 9.03 -27.74 -34.69
C LEU A 44 7.98 -27.42 -33.61
N VAL A 45 7.15 -28.40 -33.26
CA VAL A 45 6.13 -28.27 -32.20
C VAL A 45 6.80 -28.06 -30.84
N GLY A 46 7.89 -28.77 -30.55
CA GLY A 46 8.69 -28.60 -29.34
C GLY A 46 9.32 -27.20 -29.24
N TYR A 47 9.90 -26.71 -30.33
CA TYR A 47 10.47 -25.37 -30.42
C TYR A 47 9.40 -24.28 -30.25
N LEU A 48 8.27 -24.41 -30.94
CA LEU A 48 7.14 -23.48 -30.80
C LEU A 48 6.53 -23.53 -29.40
N SER A 49 6.43 -24.71 -28.79
CA SER A 49 5.96 -24.88 -27.40
C SER A 49 6.90 -24.23 -26.40
N TYR A 50 8.22 -24.36 -26.60
CA TYR A 50 9.22 -23.71 -25.77
C TYR A 50 9.13 -22.17 -25.85
N LEU A 51 9.04 -21.62 -27.07
CA LEU A 51 8.85 -20.18 -27.29
C LEU A 51 7.56 -19.64 -26.65
N ASN A 52 6.45 -20.37 -26.81
CA ASN A 52 5.16 -19.99 -26.24
C ASN A 52 5.15 -20.13 -24.71
N GLY A 53 5.83 -21.14 -24.17
CA GLY A 53 6.02 -21.35 -22.74
C GLY A 53 6.79 -20.20 -22.10
N GLN A 54 7.92 -19.80 -22.68
CA GLN A 54 8.72 -18.65 -22.22
C GLN A 54 7.88 -17.36 -22.18
N ARG A 55 7.17 -17.04 -23.27
CA ARG A 55 6.32 -15.83 -23.35
C ARG A 55 5.17 -15.84 -22.35
N SER A 56 4.53 -16.99 -22.13
CA SER A 56 3.41 -17.10 -21.19
C SER A 56 3.87 -16.95 -19.74
N VAL A 57 5.02 -17.54 -19.40
CA VAL A 57 5.63 -17.40 -18.06
C VAL A 57 6.05 -15.95 -17.83
N GLU A 58 6.74 -15.32 -18.78
CA GLU A 58 7.17 -13.93 -18.66
C GLU A 58 5.99 -12.96 -18.51
N ASN A 59 4.94 -13.11 -19.33
CA ASN A 59 3.73 -12.29 -19.22
C ASN A 59 3.00 -12.48 -17.89
N LEU A 60 2.88 -13.72 -17.41
CA LEU A 60 2.22 -14.02 -16.14
C LEU A 60 3.01 -13.45 -14.95
N THR A 61 4.33 -13.59 -14.95
CA THR A 61 5.21 -13.01 -13.93
C THR A 61 5.13 -11.48 -13.93
N ASN A 62 5.15 -10.84 -15.11
CA ASN A 62 5.03 -9.38 -15.22
C ASN A 62 3.64 -8.88 -14.77
N GLN A 63 2.56 -9.55 -15.17
CA GLN A 63 1.20 -9.20 -14.73
C GLN A 63 1.02 -9.37 -13.22
N LEU A 64 1.56 -10.44 -12.64
CA LEU A 64 1.53 -10.69 -11.21
C LEU A 64 2.34 -9.63 -10.45
N MET A 65 3.56 -9.31 -10.89
CA MET A 65 4.41 -8.28 -10.29
C MET A 65 3.77 -6.88 -10.36
N ASN A 66 3.18 -6.53 -11.50
CA ASN A 66 2.47 -5.26 -11.66
C ASN A 66 1.21 -5.19 -10.78
N SER A 67 0.46 -6.29 -10.68
CA SER A 67 -0.73 -6.37 -9.83
C SER A 67 -0.37 -6.26 -8.34
N VAL A 68 0.71 -6.91 -7.90
CA VAL A 68 1.21 -6.79 -6.52
C VAL A 68 1.69 -5.37 -6.25
N SER A 69 2.49 -4.78 -7.16
CA SER A 69 3.00 -3.41 -7.02
C SER A 69 1.87 -2.39 -6.98
N SER A 70 0.89 -2.49 -7.89
CA SER A 70 -0.29 -1.61 -7.91
C SER A 70 -1.14 -1.76 -6.65
N ARG A 71 -1.31 -2.97 -6.12
CA ARG A 71 -2.02 -3.19 -4.84
C ARG A 71 -1.27 -2.60 -3.64
N VAL A 72 0.06 -2.68 -3.64
CA VAL A 72 0.90 -2.04 -2.61
C VAL A 72 0.78 -0.52 -2.70
N GLU A 73 0.84 0.04 -3.91
CA GLU A 73 0.68 1.46 -4.16
C GLU A 73 -0.71 1.97 -3.77
N GLN A 74 -1.78 1.30 -4.20
CA GLN A 74 -3.16 1.65 -3.83
C GLN A 74 -3.37 1.61 -2.32
N LYS A 75 -2.84 0.59 -1.63
CA LYS A 75 -2.87 0.56 -0.17
C LYS A 75 -2.11 1.76 0.40
N LEU A 76 -0.92 2.06 -0.08
CA LEU A 76 -0.12 3.19 0.38
C LEU A 76 -0.83 4.53 0.17
N ILE A 77 -1.42 4.76 -1.00
CA ILE A 77 -2.22 5.96 -1.31
C ILE A 77 -3.39 6.06 -0.34
N SER A 78 -4.17 4.99 -0.14
CA SER A 78 -5.28 4.99 0.82
C SER A 78 -4.84 5.29 2.26
N TYR A 79 -3.72 4.71 2.69
CA TYR A 79 -3.13 4.97 4.01
C TYR A 79 -2.68 6.44 4.18
N LEU A 80 -2.27 7.10 3.10
CA LEU A 80 -1.81 8.49 3.12
C LEU A 80 -2.97 9.49 2.89
N GLU A 81 -3.96 9.18 2.07
CA GLU A 81 -5.07 10.10 1.84
C GLU A 81 -6.03 10.17 3.02
N THR A 82 -6.24 9.04 3.71
CA THR A 82 -7.22 8.93 4.80
C THR A 82 -6.98 9.94 5.94
N PRO A 83 -5.77 10.07 6.52
CA PRO A 83 -5.52 11.07 7.56
C PRO A 83 -5.72 12.52 7.10
N ARG A 84 -5.44 12.82 5.83
CA ARG A 84 -5.63 14.16 5.25
C ARG A 84 -7.11 14.49 5.15
N LEU A 85 -7.93 13.56 4.64
CA LEU A 85 -9.39 13.74 4.58
C LEU A 85 -10.00 13.90 5.97
N ALA A 86 -9.55 13.10 6.94
CA ALA A 86 -10.00 13.21 8.32
C ALA A 86 -9.70 14.60 8.93
N ASN A 87 -8.50 15.14 8.70
CA ASN A 87 -8.14 16.49 9.14
C ASN A 87 -9.01 17.56 8.47
N GLN A 88 -9.31 17.43 7.18
CA GLN A 88 -10.20 18.34 6.47
C GLN A 88 -11.61 18.33 7.08
N MET A 89 -12.18 17.16 7.37
CA MET A 89 -13.50 17.07 8.00
C MET A 89 -13.55 17.78 9.37
N VAL A 90 -12.53 17.55 10.21
CA VAL A 90 -12.42 18.24 11.51
C VAL A 90 -12.25 19.75 11.29
N SER A 91 -11.46 20.17 10.30
CA SER A 91 -11.27 21.58 9.97
C SER A 91 -12.55 22.28 9.54
N ASP A 92 -13.31 21.65 8.65
CA ASP A 92 -14.56 22.20 8.14
C ASP A 92 -15.61 22.30 9.27
N ALA A 93 -15.65 21.32 10.17
CA ALA A 93 -16.53 21.35 11.34
C ALA A 93 -16.16 22.47 12.32
N VAL A 94 -14.87 22.76 12.50
CA VAL A 94 -14.41 23.92 13.29
C VAL A 94 -14.82 25.22 12.61
N GLN A 95 -14.61 25.34 11.30
CA GLN A 95 -14.97 26.53 10.51
C GLN A 95 -16.47 26.85 10.56
N ARG A 96 -17.32 25.81 10.53
CA ARG A 96 -18.77 25.97 10.67
C ARG A 96 -19.23 26.30 12.09
N GLY A 97 -18.34 26.21 13.08
CA GLY A 97 -18.69 26.38 14.49
C GLY A 97 -19.31 25.14 15.15
N ASP A 98 -19.34 23.99 14.46
CA ASP A 98 -19.83 22.72 15.00
C ASP A 98 -18.90 22.18 16.11
N LEU A 99 -17.61 22.56 16.06
CA LEU A 99 -16.56 22.12 16.98
C LEU A 99 -15.78 23.27 17.59
N THR A 100 -15.64 23.24 18.92
CA THR A 100 -14.78 24.17 19.64
C THR A 100 -13.34 23.67 19.77
N LEU A 101 -12.39 24.56 19.48
CA LEU A 101 -10.96 24.35 19.75
C LEU A 101 -10.55 24.68 21.19
N ASN A 102 -11.49 25.03 22.07
CA ASN A 102 -11.20 25.17 23.50
C ASN A 102 -11.05 23.78 24.14
N LEU A 103 -9.81 23.32 24.27
CA LEU A 103 -9.45 22.01 24.82
C LEU A 103 -9.26 22.01 26.35
N GLU A 104 -9.31 23.18 27.00
CA GLU A 104 -9.14 23.29 28.45
C GLU A 104 -10.22 22.50 29.21
N ARG A 105 -11.42 22.46 28.64
CA ARG A 105 -12.56 21.72 29.17
C ARG A 105 -12.93 20.55 28.26
N SER A 106 -13.44 19.49 28.90
CA SER A 106 -14.11 18.40 28.20
C SER A 106 -15.38 18.93 27.53
N ASP A 107 -15.62 18.49 26.31
CA ASP A 107 -16.74 18.91 25.47
C ASP A 107 -17.31 17.65 24.81
N ALA A 108 -18.54 17.30 25.18
CA ALA A 108 -19.16 16.05 24.75
C ALA A 108 -19.40 16.01 23.24
N ASN A 109 -19.74 17.15 22.63
CA ASN A 109 -20.00 17.23 21.19
C ASN A 109 -18.70 16.96 20.40
N ARG A 110 -17.58 17.55 20.83
CA ARG A 110 -16.27 17.29 20.24
C ARG A 110 -15.83 15.85 20.43
N GLU A 111 -15.96 15.31 21.64
CA GLU A 111 -15.59 13.92 21.93
C GLU A 111 -16.41 12.93 21.06
N GLN A 112 -17.72 13.15 20.99
CA GLN A 112 -18.63 12.35 20.19
C GLN A 112 -18.33 12.47 18.68
N TYR A 113 -18.09 13.69 18.20
CA TYR A 113 -17.74 13.93 16.79
C TYR A 113 -16.46 13.21 16.41
N LEU A 114 -15.37 13.38 17.19
CA LEU A 114 -14.10 12.71 16.92
C LEU A 114 -14.26 11.18 16.93
N TRP A 115 -15.11 10.65 17.82
CA TRP A 115 -15.41 9.21 17.88
C TRP A 115 -16.16 8.72 16.65
N GLN A 116 -17.12 9.50 16.14
CA GLN A 116 -17.82 9.20 14.89
C GLN A 116 -16.85 9.22 13.70
N GLN A 117 -16.02 10.26 13.56
CA GLN A 117 -15.02 10.31 12.49
C GLN A 117 -14.05 9.14 12.56
N MET A 118 -13.58 8.79 13.76
CA MET A 118 -12.68 7.66 13.95
C MET A 118 -13.27 6.31 13.52
N GLN A 119 -14.60 6.14 13.56
CA GLN A 119 -15.25 4.93 13.04
C GLN A 119 -15.30 4.87 11.52
N LEU A 120 -15.43 6.02 10.84
CA LEU A 120 -15.43 6.10 9.38
C LEU A 120 -14.06 5.72 8.78
N PHE A 121 -13.01 5.84 9.58
CA PHE A 121 -11.64 5.59 9.15
C PHE A 121 -11.01 4.43 9.94
N PRO A 122 -11.32 3.16 9.59
CA PRO A 122 -10.86 1.99 10.34
C PRO A 122 -9.33 1.81 10.35
N THR A 123 -8.64 2.39 9.36
CA THR A 123 -7.17 2.37 9.25
C THR A 123 -6.46 3.39 10.14
N LEU A 124 -7.17 4.38 10.68
CA LEU A 124 -6.58 5.35 11.61
C LEU A 124 -6.36 4.72 12.97
N ALA A 125 -5.13 4.88 13.47
CA ALA A 125 -4.77 4.50 14.82
C ALA A 125 -5.15 5.59 15.83
N TRP A 126 -4.97 6.87 15.47
CA TRP A 126 -5.19 8.00 16.36
C TRP A 126 -5.74 9.22 15.62
N MET A 127 -6.69 9.94 16.22
CA MET A 127 -7.13 11.28 15.82
C MET A 127 -7.03 12.22 17.03
N SER A 128 -6.22 13.29 16.96
CA SER A 128 -5.96 14.17 18.12
C SER A 128 -5.99 15.64 17.77
N LEU A 129 -6.43 16.43 18.73
CA LEU A 129 -6.28 17.88 18.79
C LEU A 129 -5.33 18.25 19.93
N GLY A 130 -4.55 19.31 19.73
CA GLY A 130 -3.69 19.89 20.76
C GLY A 130 -3.73 21.41 20.72
N SER A 131 -3.69 22.04 21.89
CA SER A 131 -3.73 23.49 22.05
C SER A 131 -2.37 24.07 22.43
N GLU A 132 -2.20 25.38 22.21
CA GLU A 132 -1.02 26.14 22.70
C GLU A 132 -0.94 26.20 24.23
N ALA A 133 -2.06 26.01 24.92
CA ALA A 133 -2.12 25.90 26.37
C ALA A 133 -1.55 24.57 26.91
N GLY A 134 -1.22 23.62 26.02
CA GLY A 134 -0.70 22.31 26.38
C GLY A 134 -1.79 21.28 26.69
N ASP A 135 -3.00 21.51 26.22
CA ASP A 135 -4.13 20.59 26.41
C ASP A 135 -4.37 19.78 25.14
N SER A 136 -4.88 18.56 25.28
CA SER A 136 -5.19 17.68 24.16
C SER A 136 -6.47 16.89 24.37
N ALA A 137 -7.18 16.64 23.29
CA ALA A 137 -8.31 15.73 23.24
C ALA A 137 -8.24 14.92 21.94
N GLY A 138 -8.57 13.64 21.98
CA GLY A 138 -8.49 12.79 20.79
C GLY A 138 -9.05 11.41 21.01
N VAL A 139 -9.23 10.65 19.94
CA VAL A 139 -9.69 9.26 19.98
C VAL A 139 -8.56 8.34 19.56
N TRP A 140 -8.35 7.30 20.35
CA TRP A 140 -7.35 6.27 20.19
C TRP A 140 -8.01 4.93 19.86
N ARG A 141 -7.44 4.20 18.89
CA ARG A 141 -7.79 2.82 18.59
C ARG A 141 -6.75 1.87 19.20
N PRO A 142 -7.06 1.18 20.30
CA PRO A 142 -6.11 0.31 20.99
C PRO A 142 -5.97 -1.06 20.30
N GLY A 143 -5.28 -1.12 19.17
CA GLY A 143 -5.03 -2.38 18.45
C GLY A 143 -6.28 -3.09 17.94
N GLU A 144 -6.12 -4.27 17.34
CA GLU A 144 -7.23 -5.02 16.75
C GLU A 144 -8.19 -5.57 17.82
N GLY A 145 -9.50 -5.54 17.50
CA GLY A 145 -10.56 -6.13 18.32
C GLY A 145 -10.92 -5.37 19.59
N ARG A 146 -10.37 -4.18 19.82
CA ARG A 146 -10.69 -3.35 20.99
C ARG A 146 -11.45 -2.08 20.61
N ASP A 147 -12.33 -1.66 21.50
CA ASP A 147 -13.14 -0.47 21.34
C ASP A 147 -12.32 0.82 21.35
N LEU A 148 -12.84 1.82 20.62
CA LEU A 148 -12.29 3.17 20.61
C LEU A 148 -12.33 3.80 22.01
N GLN A 149 -11.28 4.57 22.32
CA GLN A 149 -11.13 5.24 23.60
C GLN A 149 -10.94 6.73 23.36
N ILE A 150 -11.62 7.58 24.12
CA ILE A 150 -11.30 9.01 24.17
C ILE A 150 -10.10 9.20 25.11
N SER A 151 -9.14 10.02 24.69
CA SER A 151 -7.96 10.45 25.43
C SER A 151 -8.03 11.95 25.68
N LEU A 152 -7.88 12.35 26.94
CA LEU A 152 -7.89 13.74 27.39
C LEU A 152 -6.63 14.04 28.19
N SER A 153 -6.02 15.19 27.93
CA SER A 153 -4.98 15.79 28.76
C SER A 153 -5.30 17.27 28.92
N ASN A 154 -5.81 17.69 30.07
CA ASN A 154 -6.18 19.09 30.34
C ASN A 154 -6.12 19.36 31.86
N PRO A 155 -6.44 20.56 32.36
CA PRO A 155 -6.37 20.85 33.80
C PRO A 155 -7.17 19.86 34.67
N SER A 156 -8.34 19.37 34.19
CA SER A 156 -9.16 18.41 34.92
C SER A 156 -8.49 17.04 35.10
N THR A 157 -7.62 16.65 34.17
CA THR A 157 -6.82 15.41 34.25
C THR A 157 -5.44 15.63 34.84
N ARG A 158 -5.15 16.84 35.38
CA ARG A 158 -3.81 17.28 35.78
C ARG A 158 -2.79 17.19 34.63
N ARG A 159 -3.27 17.29 33.39
CA ARG A 159 -2.53 17.06 32.15
C ARG A 159 -1.86 15.69 32.05
N TYR A 160 -2.35 14.70 32.79
CA TYR A 160 -2.03 13.30 32.50
C TYR A 160 -2.90 12.83 31.34
N GLY A 161 -2.35 11.95 30.50
CA GLY A 161 -3.13 11.32 29.44
C GLY A 161 -4.14 10.35 30.06
N THR A 162 -5.39 10.77 30.17
CA THR A 162 -6.46 9.96 30.75
C THR A 162 -7.38 9.44 29.67
N TYR A 163 -7.63 8.13 29.70
CA TYR A 163 -8.37 7.43 28.67
C TYR A 163 -9.67 6.88 29.24
N TYR A 164 -10.73 6.97 28.44
CA TYR A 164 -12.06 6.52 28.84
C TYR A 164 -12.68 5.66 27.74
N ALA A 165 -13.47 4.68 28.16
CA ALA A 165 -14.35 3.94 27.27
C ALA A 165 -15.46 4.85 26.76
N MET A 166 -15.99 4.49 25.58
CA MET A 166 -17.14 5.16 24.97
C MET A 166 -18.20 4.11 24.63
N ASN A 167 -19.48 4.46 24.79
CA ASN A 167 -20.58 3.60 24.37
C ASN A 167 -20.82 3.69 22.85
N GLY A 168 -21.79 2.94 22.33
CA GLY A 168 -22.16 2.93 20.91
C GLY A 168 -22.74 4.25 20.37
N GLN A 169 -22.85 5.29 21.19
CA GLN A 169 -23.25 6.64 20.77
C GLN A 169 -22.08 7.63 20.83
N GLY A 170 -20.88 7.20 21.23
CA GLY A 170 -19.74 8.09 21.43
C GLY A 170 -19.84 8.92 22.71
N VAL A 171 -20.55 8.42 23.72
CA VAL A 171 -20.60 9.03 25.05
C VAL A 171 -19.64 8.31 25.98
N ARG A 172 -18.84 9.09 26.71
CA ARG A 172 -17.87 8.60 27.69
C ARG A 172 -18.55 7.81 28.80
N THR A 173 -17.99 6.65 29.17
CA THR A 173 -18.51 5.79 30.24
C THR A 173 -17.54 5.70 31.41
N THR A 174 -16.56 4.79 31.33
CA THR A 174 -15.67 4.46 32.44
C THR A 174 -14.24 4.90 32.13
N GLN A 175 -13.52 5.39 33.15
CA GLN A 175 -12.09 5.66 33.03
C GLN A 175 -11.31 4.34 32.96
N LEU A 176 -10.47 4.20 31.93
CA LEU A 176 -9.72 2.98 31.65
C LEU A 176 -8.29 3.06 32.20
N LYS A 177 -7.58 4.14 31.90
CA LYS A 177 -6.18 4.32 32.31
C LYS A 177 -5.81 5.79 32.47
N VAL A 178 -4.83 6.05 33.33
CA VAL A 178 -4.13 7.33 33.44
C VAL A 178 -2.67 7.07 33.12
N GLU A 179 -2.14 7.76 32.12
CA GLU A 179 -0.77 7.62 31.65
C GLU A 179 0.10 8.75 32.22
N LYS A 180 1.25 8.38 32.77
CA LYS A 180 2.23 9.29 33.36
C LYS A 180 3.55 9.24 32.55
N PRO A 181 4.34 10.33 32.49
CA PRO A 181 4.15 11.63 33.14
C PRO A 181 3.07 12.49 32.46
N ALA A 182 3.00 13.79 32.79
CA ALA A 182 2.08 14.71 32.11
C ALA A 182 2.34 14.71 30.59
N PHE A 183 1.27 14.68 29.81
CA PHE A 183 1.31 14.74 28.36
C PHE A 183 1.20 16.19 27.91
N ASP A 184 2.22 16.66 27.19
CA ASP A 184 2.23 17.98 26.56
C ASP A 184 2.27 17.83 25.03
N PRO A 185 1.19 18.17 24.29
CA PRO A 185 1.14 18.06 22.84
C PRO A 185 2.23 18.92 22.17
N ARG A 186 2.66 20.04 22.78
CA ARG A 186 3.58 21.02 22.18
C ARG A 186 5.00 20.51 22.05
N THR A 187 5.33 19.45 22.78
CA THR A 187 6.60 18.74 22.72
C THR A 187 6.59 17.64 21.66
N ARG A 188 5.41 17.31 21.10
CA ARG A 188 5.24 16.17 20.21
C ARG A 188 5.56 16.53 18.76
N PRO A 189 6.16 15.61 17.97
CA PRO A 189 6.52 15.88 16.58
C PRO A 189 5.37 16.34 15.70
N TRP A 190 4.16 15.75 15.85
CA TRP A 190 2.97 16.16 15.09
C TRP A 190 2.60 17.64 15.30
N TYR A 191 2.67 18.11 16.54
CA TYR A 191 2.37 19.50 16.87
C TYR A 191 3.46 20.45 16.38
N ILE A 192 4.72 20.12 16.68
CA ILE A 192 5.87 20.95 16.30
C ILE A 192 5.97 21.08 14.78
N THR A 193 5.74 19.99 14.04
CA THR A 193 5.85 19.97 12.57
C THR A 193 4.74 20.81 11.94
N ALA A 194 3.47 20.63 12.33
CA ALA A 194 2.37 21.44 11.83
C ALA A 194 2.54 22.93 12.18
N ARG A 195 2.92 23.24 13.42
CA ARG A 195 3.14 24.63 13.87
C ARG A 195 4.22 25.33 13.04
N LYS A 196 5.31 24.62 12.72
CA LYS A 196 6.40 25.18 11.90
C LYS A 196 5.97 25.33 10.43
N ALA A 197 5.28 24.35 9.88
CA ALA A 197 4.87 24.34 8.47
C ALA A 197 3.77 25.34 8.15
N LYS A 198 2.88 25.65 9.11
CA LYS A 198 1.69 26.51 8.92
C LYS A 198 0.73 26.02 7.81
N THR A 199 0.90 24.77 7.38
CA THR A 199 0.07 24.07 6.41
C THR A 199 0.01 22.59 6.78
N THR A 200 -0.92 21.85 6.18
CA THR A 200 -1.03 20.40 6.37
C THR A 200 0.24 19.71 5.92
N ILE A 201 0.84 18.92 6.81
CA ILE A 201 2.15 18.30 6.59
C ILE A 201 2.25 16.93 7.25
N TRP A 202 3.05 16.05 6.66
CA TRP A 202 3.43 14.79 7.27
C TRP A 202 4.61 14.96 8.21
N THR A 203 4.55 14.32 9.37
CA THR A 203 5.71 14.20 10.24
C THR A 203 6.72 13.20 9.66
N PRO A 204 8.01 13.30 10.03
CA PRO A 204 8.86 12.12 10.09
C PRO A 204 8.24 11.04 10.99
N ILE A 205 8.70 9.80 10.86
CA ILE A 205 8.32 8.73 11.80
C ILE A 205 8.85 9.08 13.20
N TYR A 206 8.02 8.91 14.23
CA TYR A 206 8.38 9.22 15.61
C TYR A 206 7.85 8.19 16.61
N ALA A 207 8.54 8.07 17.75
CA ALA A 207 8.06 7.25 18.86
C ALA A 207 6.85 7.91 19.54
N GLY A 208 5.82 7.13 19.83
CA GLY A 208 4.65 7.60 20.56
C GLY A 208 4.94 7.98 22.00
N PHE A 209 3.91 8.47 22.69
CA PHE A 209 4.03 8.76 24.12
C PHE A 209 4.06 7.47 24.94
N THR A 210 3.21 6.50 24.57
CA THR A 210 3.24 5.15 25.10
C THR A 210 4.48 4.40 24.57
N PRO A 211 5.34 3.85 25.44
CA PRO A 211 6.50 3.07 25.01
C PRO A 211 6.13 1.93 24.06
N GLY A 212 6.99 1.68 23.06
CA GLY A 212 6.79 0.61 22.07
C GLY A 212 5.84 0.96 20.92
N THR A 213 5.33 2.20 20.86
CA THR A 213 4.51 2.67 19.73
C THR A 213 5.32 3.58 18.80
N ILE A 214 5.04 3.47 17.49
CA ILE A 214 5.67 4.27 16.44
C ILE A 214 4.55 4.85 15.57
N PHE A 215 4.67 6.13 15.22
CA PHE A 215 3.66 6.86 14.47
C PHE A 215 4.27 7.65 13.32
N ILE A 216 3.45 7.85 12.29
CA ILE A 216 3.55 8.93 11.32
C ILE A 216 2.19 9.63 11.32
N ALA A 217 2.18 10.96 11.23
CA ALA A 217 0.95 11.74 11.32
C ALA A 217 0.84 12.76 10.19
N ALA A 218 -0.31 12.83 9.54
CA ALA A 218 -0.72 14.02 8.80
C ALA A 218 -1.23 15.03 9.82
N SER A 219 -0.58 16.18 9.92
CA SER A 219 -0.87 17.19 10.94
C SER A 219 -1.28 18.49 10.27
N GLN A 220 -2.41 19.05 10.69
CA GLN A 220 -2.95 20.30 10.16
C GLN A 220 -2.97 21.36 11.27
N PRO A 221 -2.34 22.53 11.08
CA PRO A 221 -2.43 23.62 12.03
C PRO A 221 -3.75 24.39 11.87
N PHE A 222 -4.33 24.82 12.99
CA PHE A 222 -5.41 25.80 13.00
C PHE A 222 -4.81 27.19 13.22
N THR A 223 -4.82 28.03 12.20
CA THR A 223 -4.41 29.45 12.30
C THR A 223 -5.65 30.32 12.49
N LYS A 224 -5.48 31.54 13.05
CA LYS A 224 -6.58 32.49 13.25
C LYS A 224 -7.37 32.80 11.96
N ASP A 225 -6.73 32.69 10.79
CA ASP A 225 -7.36 32.93 9.48
C ASP A 225 -8.34 31.81 9.05
N LEU A 226 -8.35 30.67 9.75
CA LEU A 226 -9.28 29.55 9.55
C LEU A 226 -10.47 29.58 10.54
N VAL A 227 -10.54 30.57 11.43
CA VAL A 227 -11.54 30.65 12.51
C VAL A 227 -12.26 32.01 12.52
N SER A 228 -12.17 32.77 11.42
CA SER A 228 -12.82 34.08 11.25
C SER A 228 -14.13 33.98 10.48
#